data_AF-A0A2T4CSS0-F1
#
_entry.id   AF-A0A2T4CSS0-F1
#
_cell.length_a   1.000
_cell.length_b   1.000
_cell.length_c   1.000
_cell.angle_alpha   90.00
_cell.angle_beta   90.00
_cell.angle_gamma   90.00
#
_symmetry.space_group_name_H-M   'P 1'
#
loop_
_entity.id
_entity.type
_entity.pdbx_description
1 polymer ?
#
loop_
_entity_poly.entity_id
_entity_poly.type
_entity_poly.pdbx_seq_one_letter_code
_entity_poly.pdbx_strand_id
1 'polypeptide(L)'
;EENYPGIQGLGYVVALSPEQKQMHINAVRQSGMLSYDIYPQGVRDKYTSNLYIEPVTKKNMRALGFDMYADITRRDAMDRAVKTGKASITEKVFLKQDGSDSTINGLLMYLPVYIDASESDVAIGKRTIHSGWVYAVFRIDDVLQDVLMTHNNVGLLNIYDDEAEKSESLLFSQPGVASEESFSLQKSYEVGGRTWSFVGQPDREFADSILRNNTVITWIIGIVISLLFAL
;
A
#
# COMPACT_ATOMS: atom_id res chain seq x y z
N GLU A 1 -2.68 14.52 -14.25
CA GLU A 1 -2.94 13.20 -13.63
C GLU A 1 -2.09 12.06 -14.22
N GLU A 2 -1.08 12.35 -15.07
CA GLU A 2 -0.22 11.34 -15.72
C GLU A 2 0.94 10.77 -14.87
N ASN A 3 1.07 11.12 -13.58
CA ASN A 3 2.33 10.86 -12.86
C ASN A 3 2.35 9.66 -11.90
N TYR A 4 1.21 8.98 -11.64
CA TYR A 4 1.15 7.89 -10.65
C TYR A 4 0.10 6.81 -10.98
N PRO A 5 0.34 5.92 -11.97
CA PRO A 5 -0.67 4.94 -12.43
C PRO A 5 -1.14 3.98 -11.34
N GLY A 6 -0.30 3.70 -10.33
CA GLY A 6 -0.67 2.82 -9.22
C GLY A 6 -1.56 3.45 -8.14
N ILE A 7 -1.73 4.78 -8.14
CA ILE A 7 -2.62 5.50 -7.22
C ILE A 7 -4.00 5.65 -7.86
N GLN A 8 -4.99 4.93 -7.33
CA GLN A 8 -6.36 4.91 -7.85
C GLN A 8 -7.22 6.08 -7.36
N GLY A 9 -6.79 6.72 -6.28
CA GLY A 9 -7.43 7.92 -5.78
C GLY A 9 -6.94 8.37 -4.42
N LEU A 10 -7.30 9.60 -4.10
CA LEU A 10 -7.09 10.24 -2.82
C LEU A 10 -8.46 10.62 -2.26
N GLY A 11 -8.66 10.45 -0.97
CA GLY A 11 -9.93 10.78 -0.37
C GLY A 11 -9.83 11.19 1.08
N TYR A 12 -10.98 11.55 1.63
CA TYR A 12 -11.13 11.90 3.03
C TYR A 12 -12.22 11.06 3.68
N VAL A 13 -11.88 10.45 4.81
CA VAL A 13 -12.80 9.68 5.65
C VAL A 13 -13.00 10.44 6.95
N VAL A 14 -14.24 10.85 7.21
CA VAL A 14 -14.60 11.52 8.46
C VAL A 14 -14.72 10.50 9.59
N ALA A 15 -14.27 10.87 10.79
CA ALA A 15 -14.54 10.14 12.03
C ALA A 15 -15.81 10.68 12.69
N LEU A 16 -16.73 9.80 13.06
CA LEU A 16 -18.04 10.18 13.60
C LEU A 16 -18.33 9.41 14.89
N SER A 17 -18.87 10.12 15.88
CA SER A 17 -19.52 9.49 17.03
C SER A 17 -20.92 8.96 16.64
N PRO A 18 -21.52 8.06 17.43
CA PRO A 18 -22.88 7.58 17.19
C PRO A 18 -23.91 8.71 17.09
N GLU A 19 -23.75 9.77 17.89
CA GLU A 19 -24.64 10.93 17.94
C GLU A 19 -24.51 11.80 16.68
N GLN A 20 -23.32 11.84 16.07
CA GLN A 20 -23.07 12.63 14.86
C GLN A 20 -23.55 11.94 13.58
N LYS A 21 -23.71 10.61 13.59
CA LYS A 21 -24.01 9.79 12.40
C LYS A 21 -25.20 10.31 11.59
N GLN A 22 -26.34 10.52 12.24
CA GLN A 22 -27.56 10.92 11.52
C GLN A 22 -27.49 12.36 11.00
N MET A 23 -26.89 13.26 11.79
CA MET A 23 -26.67 14.64 11.38
C MET A 23 -25.78 14.72 10.14
N HIS A 24 -24.69 13.96 10.12
CA HIS A 24 -23.80 13.83 8.97
C HIS A 24 -24.51 13.34 7.72
N ILE A 25 -25.28 12.25 7.82
CA ILE A 25 -26.06 11.71 6.69
C ILE A 25 -27.00 12.77 6.12
N ASN A 26 -27.72 13.49 6.99
CA ASN A 26 -28.65 14.53 6.56
C ASN A 26 -27.92 15.70 5.87
N ALA A 27 -26.77 16.14 6.40
CA ALA A 27 -25.97 17.21 5.82
C ALA A 27 -25.47 16.85 4.40
N VAL A 28 -24.95 15.64 4.21
CA VAL A 28 -24.47 15.17 2.89
C VAL A 28 -25.63 14.98 1.90
N ARG A 29 -26.80 14.54 2.36
CA ARG A 29 -28.00 14.49 1.49
C ARG A 29 -28.41 15.89 1.04
N GLN A 30 -28.37 16.88 1.93
CA GLN A 30 -28.69 18.27 1.61
C GLN A 30 -27.70 18.91 0.64
N SER A 31 -26.44 18.44 0.59
CA SER A 31 -25.44 18.90 -0.38
C SER A 31 -25.61 18.29 -1.79
N GLY A 32 -26.66 17.48 -2.02
CA GLY A 32 -27.02 16.95 -3.34
C GLY A 32 -26.86 15.44 -3.50
N MET A 33 -26.28 14.73 -2.53
CA MET A 33 -26.16 13.26 -2.57
C MET A 33 -27.37 12.59 -1.90
N LEU A 34 -28.54 12.70 -2.52
CA LEU A 34 -29.83 12.33 -1.92
C LEU A 34 -29.92 10.89 -1.39
N SER A 35 -29.23 9.94 -2.03
CA SER A 35 -29.22 8.52 -1.64
C SER A 35 -28.06 8.15 -0.70
N TYR A 36 -27.29 9.11 -0.21
CA TYR A 36 -26.15 8.87 0.67
C TYR A 36 -26.57 8.18 1.97
N ASP A 37 -25.78 7.21 2.40
CA ASP A 37 -25.92 6.54 3.69
C ASP A 37 -24.56 5.98 4.13
N ILE A 38 -24.41 5.71 5.42
CA ILE A 38 -23.23 5.07 5.99
C ILE A 38 -23.45 3.56 6.01
N TYR A 39 -22.55 2.80 5.36
CA TYR A 39 -22.65 1.35 5.27
C TYR A 39 -21.32 0.65 5.58
N PRO A 40 -21.31 -0.61 6.06
CA PRO A 40 -22.49 -1.43 6.35
C PRO A 40 -23.28 -0.91 7.56
N GLN A 41 -24.59 -1.16 7.53
CA GLN A 41 -25.45 -0.85 8.67
C GLN A 41 -25.03 -1.62 9.92
N GLY A 42 -25.44 -1.14 11.09
CA GLY A 42 -25.07 -1.71 12.38
C GLY A 42 -24.86 -0.64 13.44
N VAL A 43 -24.87 -1.07 14.70
CA VAL A 43 -24.58 -0.24 15.88
C VAL A 43 -23.11 -0.43 16.25
N ARG A 44 -22.39 0.68 16.39
CA ARG A 44 -20.96 0.74 16.73
C ARG A 44 -20.69 1.97 17.60
N ASP A 45 -19.63 1.91 18.40
CA ASP A 45 -19.19 3.02 19.26
C ASP A 45 -18.50 4.14 18.47
N LYS A 46 -18.02 3.83 17.27
CA LYS A 46 -17.37 4.76 16.36
C LYS A 46 -17.73 4.39 14.93
N TYR A 47 -18.05 5.40 14.15
CA TYR A 47 -18.28 5.27 12.73
C TYR A 47 -17.23 6.04 11.97
N THR A 48 -17.03 5.62 10.75
CA THR A 48 -16.39 6.43 9.74
C THR A 48 -17.30 6.61 8.55
N SER A 49 -17.01 7.61 7.74
CA SER A 49 -17.58 7.64 6.41
C SER A 49 -16.63 8.26 5.41
N ASN A 50 -16.42 7.53 4.32
CA ASN A 50 -15.73 8.08 3.16
C ASN A 50 -16.58 9.20 2.54
N LEU A 51 -16.12 10.44 2.73
CA LEU A 51 -16.86 11.64 2.39
C LEU A 51 -16.43 12.20 1.04
N TYR A 52 -15.12 12.16 0.75
CA TYR A 52 -14.56 12.66 -0.50
C TYR A 52 -13.63 11.64 -1.13
N ILE A 53 -13.62 11.62 -2.46
CA ILE A 53 -12.68 10.81 -3.23
C ILE A 53 -12.47 11.41 -4.61
N GLU A 54 -11.21 11.55 -4.99
CA GLU A 54 -10.78 12.01 -6.31
C GLU A 54 -9.93 10.94 -7.01
N PRO A 55 -10.01 10.82 -8.34
CA PRO A 55 -10.95 11.54 -9.22
C PRO A 55 -12.40 11.06 -9.02
N VAL A 56 -13.38 11.96 -9.22
CA VAL A 56 -14.82 11.62 -9.21
C VAL A 56 -15.20 10.74 -10.41
N THR A 57 -14.90 9.45 -10.30
CA THR A 57 -15.26 8.43 -11.30
C THR A 57 -16.37 7.54 -10.77
N LYS A 58 -17.14 6.91 -11.68
CA LYS A 58 -18.19 5.95 -11.33
C LYS A 58 -17.69 4.81 -10.42
N LYS A 59 -16.42 4.45 -10.59
CA LYS A 59 -15.71 3.44 -9.80
C LYS A 59 -15.40 3.97 -8.40
N ASN A 60 -14.82 5.16 -8.29
CA ASN A 60 -14.42 5.77 -7.02
C ASN A 60 -15.63 6.13 -6.15
N MET A 61 -16.71 6.62 -6.77
CA MET A 61 -17.96 6.95 -6.08
C MET A 61 -18.58 5.77 -5.34
N ARG A 62 -18.27 4.51 -5.71
CA ARG A 62 -18.72 3.32 -4.97
C ARG A 62 -18.20 3.27 -3.54
N ALA A 63 -17.11 3.98 -3.24
CA ALA A 63 -16.53 3.98 -1.91
C ALA A 63 -17.16 5.05 -1.00
N LEU A 64 -17.90 6.02 -1.54
CA LEU A 64 -18.56 7.06 -0.74
C LEU A 64 -19.56 6.43 0.22
N GLY A 65 -19.64 6.95 1.45
CA GLY A 65 -20.50 6.40 2.50
C GLY A 65 -19.91 5.20 3.24
N PHE A 66 -18.86 4.56 2.70
CA PHE A 66 -18.30 3.36 3.32
C PHE A 66 -17.68 3.67 4.69
N ASP A 67 -18.15 2.93 5.70
CA ASP A 67 -17.58 2.86 7.05
C ASP A 67 -16.36 1.95 7.01
N MET A 68 -15.20 2.53 6.69
CA MET A 68 -13.93 1.82 6.65
C MET A 68 -13.55 1.21 8.00
N TYR A 69 -14.03 1.77 9.12
CA TYR A 69 -13.75 1.31 10.48
C TYR A 69 -14.48 0.01 10.86
N ALA A 70 -15.48 -0.39 10.06
CA ALA A 70 -16.17 -1.67 10.22
C ALA A 70 -15.30 -2.87 9.80
N ASP A 71 -14.27 -2.64 9.00
CA ASP A 71 -13.30 -3.63 8.53
C ASP A 71 -12.07 -3.64 9.44
N ILE A 72 -11.72 -4.79 10.00
CA ILE A 72 -10.64 -4.92 11.00
C ILE A 72 -9.29 -4.44 10.44
N THR A 73 -8.95 -4.85 9.22
CA THR A 73 -7.67 -4.53 8.59
C THR A 73 -7.50 -3.03 8.36
N ARG A 74 -8.56 -2.37 7.90
CA ARG A 74 -8.58 -0.91 7.76
C ARG A 74 -8.53 -0.21 9.11
N ARG A 75 -9.34 -0.65 10.07
CA ARG A 75 -9.39 -0.10 11.42
C ARG A 75 -8.01 -0.13 12.08
N ASP A 76 -7.30 -1.25 11.98
CA ASP A 76 -5.97 -1.38 12.58
C ASP A 76 -4.98 -0.37 11.99
N ALA A 77 -5.00 -0.15 10.68
CA ALA A 77 -4.16 0.87 10.05
C ALA A 77 -4.56 2.31 10.45
N MET A 78 -5.86 2.60 10.50
CA MET A 78 -6.39 3.90 10.92
C MET A 78 -6.02 4.22 12.37
N ASP A 79 -6.12 3.24 13.27
CA ASP A 79 -5.76 3.38 14.68
C ASP A 79 -4.25 3.52 14.87
N ARG A 80 -3.42 2.79 14.10
CA ARG A 80 -1.97 3.02 14.05
C ARG A 80 -1.64 4.43 13.59
N ALA A 81 -2.34 4.95 12.59
CA ALA A 81 -2.12 6.30 12.08
C ALA A 81 -2.38 7.35 13.17
N VAL A 82 -3.52 7.25 13.87
CA VAL A 82 -3.86 8.14 14.99
C VAL A 82 -2.87 8.02 16.15
N LYS A 83 -2.48 6.79 16.50
CA LYS A 83 -1.56 6.53 17.61
C LYS A 83 -0.17 7.11 17.36
N THR A 84 0.31 7.04 16.11
CA THR A 84 1.68 7.44 15.74
C THR A 84 1.76 8.88 15.23
N GLY A 85 0.64 9.45 14.77
CA GLY A 85 0.62 10.72 14.04
C GLY A 85 1.25 10.64 12.65
N LYS A 86 1.57 9.44 12.16
CA LYS A 86 2.25 9.19 10.88
C LYS A 86 1.35 8.43 9.91
N ALA A 87 1.70 8.47 8.63
CA ALA A 87 1.03 7.66 7.62
C ALA A 87 1.13 6.17 7.95
N SER A 88 0.02 5.44 7.84
CA SER A 88 -0.05 4.00 8.12
C SER A 88 -0.73 3.24 6.99
N ILE A 89 -0.10 2.16 6.52
CA ILE A 89 -0.62 1.31 5.45
C ILE A 89 -1.35 0.08 6.02
N THR A 90 -2.34 -0.41 5.30
CA THR A 90 -3.05 -1.64 5.61
C THR A 90 -2.25 -2.87 5.20
N GLU A 91 -2.68 -4.05 5.68
CA GLU A 91 -2.46 -5.30 4.93
C GLU A 91 -3.24 -5.24 3.62
N LYS A 92 -3.14 -6.30 2.82
CA LYS A 92 -3.99 -6.46 1.64
C LYS A 92 -5.46 -6.34 2.00
N VAL A 93 -6.18 -5.59 1.18
CA VAL A 93 -7.62 -5.41 1.29
C VAL A 93 -8.28 -5.46 -0.09
N PHE A 94 -9.51 -5.96 -0.13
CA PHE A 94 -10.35 -5.79 -1.32
C PHE A 94 -10.83 -4.35 -1.42
N LEU A 95 -10.51 -3.68 -2.54
CA LEU A 95 -10.91 -2.28 -2.76
C LEU A 95 -12.39 -2.19 -3.13
N LYS A 96 -13.16 -1.34 -2.44
CA LYS A 96 -14.58 -1.12 -2.74
C LYS A 96 -14.83 -0.61 -4.17
N GLN A 97 -13.85 0.11 -4.71
CA GLN A 97 -13.87 0.63 -6.08
C GLN A 97 -13.88 -0.51 -7.12
N ASP A 98 -13.16 -1.60 -6.84
CA ASP A 98 -12.90 -2.68 -7.79
C ASP A 98 -14.05 -3.70 -7.87
N GLY A 99 -14.96 -3.69 -6.90
CA GLY A 99 -16.05 -4.67 -6.79
C GLY A 99 -15.63 -5.92 -6.01
N SER A 100 -16.60 -6.78 -5.71
CA SER A 100 -16.40 -7.99 -4.89
C SER A 100 -15.58 -9.07 -5.56
N ASP A 101 -15.54 -9.08 -6.89
CA ASP A 101 -14.97 -10.18 -7.68
C ASP A 101 -13.54 -9.89 -8.13
N SER A 102 -12.95 -8.79 -7.64
CA SER A 102 -11.59 -8.39 -8.00
C SER A 102 -10.57 -9.24 -7.25
N THR A 103 -9.61 -9.78 -8.00
CA THR A 103 -8.43 -10.49 -7.47
C THR A 103 -7.24 -9.56 -7.25
N ILE A 104 -7.42 -8.23 -7.40
CA ILE A 104 -6.34 -7.26 -7.31
C ILE A 104 -5.98 -7.01 -5.84
N ASN A 105 -4.69 -7.03 -5.54
CA ASN A 105 -4.20 -6.74 -4.20
C ASN A 105 -4.27 -5.23 -3.94
N GLY A 106 -5.26 -4.82 -3.16
CA GLY A 106 -5.43 -3.42 -2.74
C GLY A 106 -4.68 -3.10 -1.46
N LEU A 107 -4.17 -1.88 -1.38
CA LEU A 107 -3.63 -1.30 -0.15
C LEU A 107 -4.21 0.10 0.06
N LEU A 108 -4.38 0.47 1.33
CA LEU A 108 -4.81 1.81 1.74
C LEU A 108 -3.77 2.39 2.67
N MET A 109 -3.39 3.65 2.42
CA MET A 109 -2.54 4.42 3.33
C MET A 109 -3.37 5.53 3.95
N TYR A 110 -3.33 5.66 5.28
CA TYR A 110 -4.07 6.65 6.04
C TYR A 110 -3.14 7.63 6.73
N LEU A 111 -3.46 8.93 6.65
CA LEU A 111 -2.82 9.98 7.43
C LEU A 111 -3.89 10.66 8.29
N PRO A 112 -3.72 10.73 9.62
CA PRO A 112 -4.72 11.34 10.49
C PRO A 112 -4.78 12.85 10.30
N VAL A 113 -5.99 13.39 10.34
CA VAL A 113 -6.27 14.82 10.27
C VAL A 113 -6.76 15.29 11.63
N TYR A 114 -6.19 16.40 12.08
CA TYR A 114 -6.58 17.06 13.32
C TYR A 114 -6.99 18.49 12.98
N ILE A 115 -8.13 18.92 13.50
CA ILE A 115 -8.60 20.31 13.42
C ILE A 115 -8.29 21.03 14.74
N ASP A 116 -8.15 22.34 14.69
CA ASP A 116 -8.04 23.15 15.90
C ASP A 116 -9.37 23.10 16.65
N ALA A 117 -9.32 22.96 17.97
CA ALA A 117 -10.55 22.94 18.77
C ALA A 117 -11.32 24.26 18.69
N SER A 118 -10.65 25.39 18.40
CA SER A 118 -11.27 26.70 18.19
C SER A 118 -12.13 26.78 16.91
N GLU A 119 -11.91 25.87 15.96
CA GLU A 119 -12.73 25.71 14.75
C GLU A 119 -13.92 24.75 14.96
N SER A 120 -14.15 24.30 16.20
CA SER A 120 -15.22 23.37 16.58
C SER A 120 -15.98 23.86 17.82
N ASP A 121 -17.22 23.44 18.01
CA ASP A 121 -18.04 23.78 19.19
C ASP A 121 -17.63 23.01 20.47
N VAL A 122 -16.37 22.57 20.59
CA VAL A 122 -15.89 21.71 21.68
C VAL A 122 -15.14 22.51 22.76
N ALA A 123 -15.30 22.09 24.02
CA ALA A 123 -14.68 22.75 25.17
C ALA A 123 -13.15 22.94 25.05
N ILE A 124 -12.68 24.10 25.52
CA ILE A 124 -11.33 24.72 25.38
C ILE A 124 -10.15 23.88 25.97
N GLY A 125 -10.40 22.64 26.44
CA GLY A 125 -9.40 21.79 27.11
C GLY A 125 -8.42 21.06 26.17
N LYS A 126 -8.71 20.91 24.88
CA LYS A 126 -7.82 20.29 23.88
C LYS A 126 -7.45 21.31 22.82
N ARG A 127 -6.17 21.35 22.40
CA ARG A 127 -5.72 22.25 21.32
C ARG A 127 -6.12 21.75 19.94
N THR A 128 -6.17 20.43 19.75
CA THR A 128 -6.54 19.80 18.48
C THR A 128 -7.44 18.58 18.70
N ILE A 129 -8.31 18.31 17.73
CA ILE A 129 -9.29 17.23 17.75
C ILE A 129 -9.15 16.42 16.46
N HIS A 130 -9.06 15.11 16.59
CA HIS A 130 -9.02 14.21 15.43
C HIS A 130 -10.35 14.25 14.68
N SER A 131 -10.33 14.68 13.43
CA SER A 131 -11.53 14.83 12.58
C SER A 131 -11.73 13.67 11.60
N GLY A 132 -10.67 12.94 11.27
CA GLY A 132 -10.72 11.90 10.25
C GLY A 132 -9.34 11.59 9.66
N TRP A 133 -9.33 11.06 8.43
CA TRP A 133 -8.11 10.71 7.73
C TRP A 133 -8.17 11.15 6.28
N VAL A 134 -7.06 11.67 5.76
CA VAL A 134 -6.80 11.60 4.32
C VAL A 134 -6.28 10.20 4.03
N TYR A 135 -6.71 9.62 2.91
CA TYR A 135 -6.25 8.31 2.49
C TYR A 135 -5.92 8.24 1.01
N ALA A 136 -5.02 7.33 0.66
CA ALA A 136 -4.66 7.00 -0.71
C ALA A 136 -5.00 5.53 -1.00
N VAL A 137 -5.48 5.26 -2.21
CA VAL A 137 -5.85 3.93 -2.70
C VAL A 137 -4.80 3.43 -3.68
N PHE A 138 -4.20 2.28 -3.38
CA PHE A 138 -3.18 1.67 -4.22
C PHE A 138 -3.65 0.32 -4.72
N ARG A 139 -3.39 0.06 -6.01
CA ARG A 139 -3.33 -1.30 -6.55
C ARG A 139 -1.86 -1.65 -6.65
N ILE A 140 -1.40 -2.55 -5.80
CA ILE A 140 0.03 -2.78 -5.63
C ILE A 140 0.66 -3.36 -6.90
N ASP A 141 -0.10 -4.18 -7.64
CA ASP A 141 0.30 -4.71 -8.93
C ASP A 141 0.59 -3.57 -9.93
N ASP A 142 -0.32 -2.60 -10.05
CA ASP A 142 -0.17 -1.44 -10.95
C ASP A 142 1.01 -0.55 -10.53
N VAL A 143 1.22 -0.32 -9.22
CA VAL A 143 2.35 0.47 -8.69
C VAL A 143 3.68 -0.19 -9.07
N LEU A 144 3.81 -1.48 -8.80
CA LEU A 144 5.09 -2.18 -8.94
C LEU A 144 5.40 -2.51 -10.39
N GLN A 145 4.39 -2.83 -11.20
CA GLN A 145 4.60 -3.09 -12.62
C GLN A 145 5.18 -1.85 -13.32
N ASP A 146 4.68 -0.65 -13.01
CA ASP A 146 5.19 0.61 -13.55
C ASP A 146 6.66 0.86 -13.16
N VAL A 147 7.00 0.64 -11.88
CA VAL A 147 8.39 0.76 -11.40
C VAL A 147 9.32 -0.26 -12.07
N LEU A 148 8.86 -1.50 -12.23
CA LEU A 148 9.67 -2.59 -12.77
C LEU A 148 9.86 -2.50 -14.29
N MET A 149 8.90 -1.91 -15.03
CA MET A 149 9.07 -1.65 -16.47
C MET A 149 10.27 -0.73 -16.79
N THR A 150 10.75 0.04 -15.81
CA THR A 150 11.94 0.88 -15.98
C THR A 150 13.27 0.13 -15.72
N HIS A 151 13.21 -1.13 -15.27
CA HIS A 151 14.38 -1.95 -14.90
C HIS A 151 14.38 -3.30 -15.64
N ASN A 152 15.24 -3.43 -16.67
CA ASN A 152 15.17 -4.55 -17.62
C ASN A 152 15.80 -5.89 -17.17
N ASN A 153 16.44 -5.95 -15.99
CA ASN A 153 17.25 -7.12 -15.57
C ASN A 153 16.80 -7.70 -14.20
N VAL A 154 15.53 -7.50 -13.84
CA VAL A 154 14.95 -8.14 -12.65
C VAL A 154 14.35 -9.46 -13.10
N GLY A 155 14.91 -10.58 -12.61
CA GLY A 155 14.36 -11.91 -12.85
C GLY A 155 13.09 -12.14 -12.03
N LEU A 156 13.17 -13.04 -11.06
CA LEU A 156 12.08 -13.24 -10.11
C LEU A 156 12.10 -12.15 -9.03
N LEU A 157 10.95 -11.59 -8.72
CA LEU A 157 10.79 -10.68 -7.58
C LEU A 157 9.49 -11.00 -6.85
N ASN A 158 9.61 -11.32 -5.56
CA ASN A 158 8.49 -11.44 -4.65
C ASN A 158 8.59 -10.36 -3.57
N ILE A 159 7.46 -9.75 -3.24
CA ILE A 159 7.37 -8.77 -2.16
C ILE A 159 6.36 -9.27 -1.14
N TYR A 160 6.75 -9.33 0.13
CA TYR A 160 5.94 -9.82 1.23
C TYR A 160 5.70 -8.72 2.27
N ASP A 161 4.50 -8.68 2.86
CA ASP A 161 4.13 -7.84 3.99
C ASP A 161 4.44 -8.49 5.36
N ASP A 162 5.58 -9.18 5.43
CA ASP A 162 6.16 -9.81 6.62
C ASP A 162 7.63 -10.13 6.33
N GLU A 163 8.44 -10.38 7.36
CA GLU A 163 9.78 -10.94 7.21
C GLU A 163 9.76 -12.42 6.85
N ALA A 164 8.74 -13.14 7.32
CA ALA A 164 8.50 -14.52 6.91
C ALA A 164 7.83 -14.53 5.53
N GLU A 165 8.45 -15.16 4.54
CA GLU A 165 7.98 -15.36 3.16
C GLU A 165 6.72 -16.25 3.06
N LYS A 166 5.67 -15.91 3.82
CA LYS A 166 4.40 -16.63 3.85
C LYS A 166 3.59 -16.28 2.61
N SER A 167 2.95 -17.28 2.02
CA SER A 167 2.09 -17.07 0.84
C SER A 167 0.98 -16.02 1.09
N GLU A 168 0.43 -16.00 2.30
CA GLU A 168 -0.63 -15.05 2.69
C GLU A 168 -0.17 -13.59 2.72
N SER A 169 1.13 -13.34 2.96
CA SER A 169 1.72 -11.99 2.99
C SER A 169 2.27 -11.53 1.64
N LEU A 170 2.25 -12.36 0.58
CA LEU A 170 2.81 -12.06 -0.74
C LEU A 170 2.09 -10.89 -1.42
N LEU A 171 2.55 -9.65 -1.30
CA LEU A 171 1.98 -8.47 -1.94
C LEU A 171 2.04 -8.50 -3.46
N PHE A 172 3.15 -8.98 -4.02
CA PHE A 172 3.40 -8.96 -5.45
C PHE A 172 4.36 -10.07 -5.85
N SER A 173 4.19 -10.60 -7.06
CA SER A 173 5.10 -11.56 -7.65
C SER A 173 5.28 -11.28 -9.13
N GLN A 174 6.54 -11.06 -9.53
CA GLN A 174 6.94 -11.05 -10.93
C GLN A 174 7.49 -12.44 -11.28
N PRO A 175 6.82 -13.19 -12.17
CA PRO A 175 7.36 -14.44 -12.66
C PRO A 175 8.55 -14.18 -13.59
N GLY A 176 9.53 -15.07 -13.53
CA GLY A 176 10.73 -15.05 -14.33
C GLY A 176 11.35 -16.44 -14.35
N VAL A 177 12.23 -16.69 -15.31
CA VAL A 177 13.02 -17.93 -15.30
C VAL A 177 14.15 -17.74 -14.32
N ALA A 178 14.03 -18.35 -13.14
CA ALA A 178 15.13 -18.41 -12.18
C ALA A 178 16.38 -18.98 -12.87
N SER A 179 17.54 -18.45 -12.51
CA SER A 179 18.79 -19.18 -12.74
C SER A 179 18.72 -20.54 -12.03
N GLU A 180 19.36 -21.57 -12.58
CA GLU A 180 19.58 -22.84 -11.85
C GLU A 180 20.48 -22.63 -10.62
N GLU A 181 21.20 -21.51 -10.57
CA GLU A 181 22.02 -21.12 -9.43
C GLU A 181 21.18 -20.42 -8.34
N SER A 182 21.34 -20.86 -7.09
CA SER A 182 20.55 -20.44 -5.93
C SER A 182 20.92 -19.06 -5.37
N PHE A 183 21.14 -18.05 -6.21
CA PHE A 183 21.37 -16.69 -5.72
C PHE A 183 20.04 -15.98 -5.48
N SER A 184 19.72 -15.75 -4.20
CA SER A 184 18.62 -14.88 -3.79
C SER A 184 19.13 -13.69 -2.98
N LEU A 185 18.54 -12.53 -3.22
CA LEU A 185 18.76 -11.33 -2.42
C LEU A 185 17.47 -10.99 -1.69
N GLN A 186 17.55 -10.90 -0.36
CA GLN A 186 16.47 -10.40 0.47
C GLN A 186 16.85 -9.05 1.07
N LYS A 187 15.96 -8.07 0.96
CA LYS A 187 16.05 -6.78 1.66
C LYS A 187 14.70 -6.40 2.26
N SER A 188 14.72 -5.84 3.45
CA SER A 188 13.49 -5.39 4.12
C SER A 188 13.49 -3.88 4.31
N TYR A 189 12.32 -3.27 4.13
CA TYR A 189 12.11 -1.82 4.26
C TYR A 189 10.83 -1.54 5.06
N GLU A 190 10.86 -0.46 5.85
CA GLU A 190 9.65 0.04 6.51
C GLU A 190 8.82 0.89 5.54
N VAL A 191 7.57 0.51 5.33
CA VAL A 191 6.62 1.20 4.45
C VAL A 191 5.33 1.44 5.23
N GLY A 192 5.03 2.71 5.56
CA GLY A 192 3.79 3.10 6.23
C GLY A 192 3.54 2.35 7.54
N GLY A 193 4.58 2.14 8.36
CA GLY A 193 4.48 1.42 9.64
C GLY A 193 4.34 -0.10 9.52
N ARG A 194 4.67 -0.68 8.36
CA ARG A 194 4.79 -2.13 8.13
C ARG A 194 6.16 -2.46 7.55
N THR A 195 6.65 -3.68 7.75
CA THR A 195 7.94 -4.12 7.22
C THR A 195 7.70 -4.99 6.00
N TRP A 196 8.19 -4.56 4.84
CA TRP A 196 8.08 -5.31 3.59
C TRP A 196 9.40 -5.97 3.25
N SER A 197 9.37 -7.24 2.87
CA SER A 197 10.53 -8.00 2.42
C SER A 197 10.50 -8.17 0.91
N PHE A 198 11.58 -7.75 0.25
CA PHE A 198 11.80 -7.84 -1.18
C PHE A 198 12.78 -8.99 -1.41
N VAL A 199 12.31 -10.04 -2.05
CA VAL A 199 13.06 -11.26 -2.34
C VAL A 199 13.23 -11.35 -3.86
N GLY A 200 14.43 -11.07 -4.33
CA GLY A 200 14.77 -11.04 -5.75
C GLY A 200 15.75 -12.14 -6.13
N GLN A 201 15.62 -12.67 -7.34
CA GLN A 201 16.63 -13.49 -7.99
C GLN A 201 16.95 -12.90 -9.37
N PRO A 202 18.23 -12.86 -9.77
CA PRO A 202 18.61 -12.40 -11.09
C PRO A 202 18.01 -13.32 -12.16
N ASP A 203 17.76 -12.76 -13.34
CA ASP A 203 17.42 -13.58 -14.50
C ASP A 203 18.65 -14.39 -14.97
N ARG A 204 18.38 -15.33 -15.87
CA ARG A 204 19.41 -16.19 -16.46
C ARG A 204 20.46 -15.40 -17.24
N GLU A 205 20.07 -14.35 -17.96
CA GLU A 205 20.99 -13.57 -18.79
C GLU A 205 22.02 -12.81 -17.94
N PHE A 206 21.56 -12.20 -16.86
CA PHE A 206 22.39 -11.54 -15.87
C PHE A 206 23.33 -12.53 -15.18
N ALA A 207 22.81 -13.67 -14.70
CA ALA A 207 23.62 -14.71 -14.08
C ALA A 207 24.72 -15.22 -15.02
N ASP A 208 24.37 -15.51 -16.27
CA ASP A 208 25.29 -15.95 -17.31
C ASP A 208 26.35 -14.87 -17.65
N SER A 209 25.99 -13.58 -17.62
CA SER A 209 26.91 -12.48 -17.93
C SER A 209 28.01 -12.34 -16.88
N ILE A 210 27.67 -12.50 -15.60
CA ILE A 210 28.62 -12.47 -14.47
C ILE A 210 29.58 -13.67 -14.55
N LEU A 211 29.05 -14.87 -14.82
CA LEU A 211 29.88 -16.07 -14.96
C LEU A 211 30.84 -15.99 -16.15
N ARG A 212 30.38 -15.47 -17.30
CA ARG A 212 31.24 -15.25 -18.49
C ARG A 212 32.36 -14.27 -18.21
N ASN A 213 32.09 -13.16 -17.51
CA ASN A 213 33.11 -12.14 -17.26
C ASN A 213 34.18 -12.60 -16.24
N ASN A 214 33.80 -13.48 -15.30
CA ASN A 214 34.74 -14.08 -14.35
C ASN A 214 35.64 -15.15 -14.98
N THR A 215 35.23 -15.76 -16.09
CA THR A 215 36.03 -16.80 -16.75
C THR A 215 37.37 -16.21 -17.23
N VAL A 216 37.35 -15.06 -17.92
CA VAL A 216 38.59 -14.43 -18.43
C VAL A 216 39.54 -14.03 -17.31
N ILE A 217 39.02 -13.48 -16.21
CA ILE A 217 39.83 -13.11 -15.04
C ILE A 217 40.43 -14.37 -14.38
N THR A 218 39.64 -15.44 -14.26
CA THR A 218 40.11 -16.73 -13.72
C THR A 218 41.22 -17.33 -14.59
N TRP A 219 41.08 -17.25 -15.92
CA TRP A 219 42.13 -17.67 -16.87
C TRP A 219 43.40 -16.83 -16.73
N ILE A 220 43.29 -15.51 -16.64
CA ILE A 220 44.46 -14.61 -16.48
C ILE A 220 45.18 -14.91 -15.16
N ILE A 221 44.45 -15.04 -14.06
CA ILE A 221 45.02 -15.40 -12.76
C ILE A 221 45.71 -16.77 -12.85
N GLY A 222 45.07 -17.76 -13.47
CA GLY A 222 45.65 -19.09 -13.70
C GLY A 222 46.94 -19.05 -14.50
N ILE A 223 47.01 -18.23 -15.56
CA ILE A 223 48.22 -18.03 -16.37
C ILE A 223 49.32 -17.38 -15.52
N VAL A 224 49.02 -16.32 -14.76
CA VAL A 224 49.99 -15.62 -13.91
C VAL A 224 50.55 -16.57 -12.83
N ILE A 225 49.69 -17.33 -12.16
CA ILE A 225 50.11 -18.33 -11.16
C ILE A 225 50.98 -19.41 -11.80
N SER A 226 50.60 -19.91 -12.98
CA SER A 226 51.37 -20.94 -13.69
C SER A 226 52.75 -20.45 -14.09
N LEU A 227 52.87 -19.20 -14.54
CA LEU A 227 54.15 -18.56 -14.87
C LEU A 227 55.03 -18.32 -13.64
N LEU A 228 54.43 -17.97 -12.48
CA LEU A 228 55.15 -17.80 -11.23
C LEU A 228 55.72 -19.12 -10.68
N PHE A 229 55.02 -20.25 -10.87
CA PHE A 229 55.52 -21.57 -10.48
C PHE A 229 56.50 -22.19 -11.48
N ALA A 230 56.58 -21.67 -12.70
CA ALA A 230 57.51 -22.13 -13.72
C ALA A 230 58.89 -21.45 -13.67
N LEU A 231 59.07 -20.45 -12.79
CA LEU A 231 60.30 -19.67 -12.63
C LEU A 231 61.19 -20.19 -11.49
#